data_AF-V2XTU1-F1
#
_entry.id   AF-V2XTU1-F1
#
_cell.length_a   1.000
_cell.length_b   1.000
_cell.length_c   1.000
_cell.angle_alpha   90.00
_cell.angle_beta   90.00
_cell.angle_gamma   90.00
#
_symmetry.space_group_name_H-M   'P 1'
#
loop_
_entity.id
_entity.type
_entity.pdbx_description
1 polymer ?
#
loop_
_entity_poly.entity_id
_entity_poly.type
_entity_poly.pdbx_seq_one_letter_code
_entity_poly.pdbx_strand_id
1 'polypeptide(L)'
;MKNILDQLKTECPFPEVFQDTERVEGSFIDVPRRKIGHIRADHDNYRWWSTVWPCHSELVTPAITMEIDQVYDALTANDALADFETLVQFCHAHPEARVRPTEEQEYNFYLEGTFFNYWIRLITRWRDYNMYLNAFSKG
;
A
#
# COMPACT_ATOMS: atom_id res chain seq x y z
N MET A 1 -17.05 -13.79 4.51
CA MET A 1 -16.10 -13.29 3.48
C MET A 1 -14.72 -13.38 4.10
N LYS A 2 -13.68 -13.72 3.33
CA LYS A 2 -12.31 -13.68 3.84
C LYS A 2 -11.92 -12.22 4.03
N ASN A 3 -11.26 -11.91 5.14
CA ASN A 3 -10.73 -10.59 5.41
C ASN A 3 -9.71 -10.23 4.32
N ILE A 4 -9.58 -8.96 3.94
CA ILE A 4 -8.54 -8.52 2.99
C ILE A 4 -7.13 -8.82 3.54
N LEU A 5 -6.95 -8.79 4.86
CA LEU A 5 -5.69 -9.08 5.52
C LEU A 5 -5.22 -10.52 5.26
N ASP A 6 -6.14 -11.49 5.17
CA ASP A 6 -5.82 -12.89 4.86
C ASP A 6 -5.31 -13.09 3.42
N GLN A 7 -5.45 -12.09 2.56
CA GLN A 7 -5.03 -12.13 1.16
C GLN A 7 -3.68 -11.46 0.94
N LEU A 8 -3.17 -10.76 1.96
CA LEU A 8 -1.89 -10.08 1.89
C LEU A 8 -0.73 -11.09 1.87
N LYS A 9 0.21 -10.85 0.96
CA LYS A 9 1.45 -11.60 0.84
C LYS A 9 2.60 -10.81 1.45
N THR A 10 3.56 -11.50 2.03
CA THR A 10 4.76 -10.92 2.65
C THR A 10 5.95 -10.90 1.68
N GLU A 11 5.86 -11.66 0.59
CA GLU A 11 6.78 -11.62 -0.54
C GLU A 11 6.11 -10.98 -1.75
N CYS A 12 6.87 -10.18 -2.51
CA CYS A 12 6.35 -9.49 -3.69
C CYS A 12 6.08 -10.47 -4.84
N PRO A 13 4.82 -10.61 -5.29
CA PRO A 13 4.49 -11.53 -6.39
C PRO A 13 4.68 -10.90 -7.79
N PHE A 14 4.99 -9.60 -7.88
CA PHE A 14 5.20 -8.85 -9.12
C PHE A 14 6.54 -8.07 -9.13
N PRO A 15 7.69 -8.74 -8.88
CA PRO A 15 8.98 -8.06 -8.77
C PRO A 15 9.39 -7.31 -10.05
N GLU A 16 8.89 -7.73 -11.21
CA GLU A 16 9.17 -7.11 -12.52
C GLU A 16 8.73 -5.65 -12.60
N VAL A 17 7.69 -5.26 -11.86
CA VAL A 17 7.22 -3.86 -11.80
C VAL A 17 8.31 -2.93 -11.26
N PHE A 18 9.13 -3.40 -10.33
CA PHE A 18 10.19 -2.61 -9.71
C PHE A 18 11.50 -2.58 -10.51
N GLN A 19 11.60 -3.41 -11.56
CA GLN A 19 12.77 -3.45 -12.45
C GLN A 19 12.61 -2.50 -13.64
N ASP A 20 11.36 -2.27 -14.09
CA ASP A 20 11.04 -1.35 -15.17
C ASP A 20 10.76 0.06 -14.63
N THR A 21 11.81 0.86 -14.54
CA THR A 21 11.74 2.21 -13.98
C THR A 21 12.09 3.28 -15.00
N GLU A 22 11.59 4.49 -14.75
CA GLU A 22 11.94 5.67 -15.52
C GLU A 22 12.32 6.87 -14.64
N ARG A 23 13.14 7.73 -15.22
CA ARG A 23 13.47 9.02 -14.65
C ARG A 23 12.43 10.04 -15.12
N VAL A 24 11.48 10.38 -14.26
CA VAL A 24 10.54 11.48 -14.52
C VAL A 24 11.31 12.80 -14.49
N GLU A 25 11.03 13.69 -15.44
CA GLU A 25 11.67 15.00 -15.55
C GLU A 25 11.48 15.80 -14.24
N GLY A 26 12.58 16.29 -13.66
CA GLY A 26 12.57 16.98 -12.37
C GLY A 26 12.57 16.06 -11.13
N SER A 27 12.52 14.74 -11.28
CA SER A 27 12.66 13.78 -10.18
C SER A 27 14.12 13.35 -9.97
N PHE A 28 14.57 13.30 -8.72
CA PHE A 28 15.86 12.72 -8.34
C PHE A 28 15.82 11.20 -8.15
N ILE A 29 14.64 10.58 -8.29
CA ILE A 29 14.39 9.16 -8.01
C ILE A 29 13.72 8.54 -9.24
N ASP A 30 14.20 7.36 -9.64
CA ASP A 30 13.53 6.54 -10.66
C ASP A 30 12.21 5.99 -10.10
N VAL A 31 11.14 6.09 -10.87
CA VAL A 31 9.83 5.57 -10.50
C VAL A 31 9.46 4.39 -11.41
N PRO A 32 8.78 3.35 -10.89
CA PRO A 32 8.24 2.30 -11.74
C PRO A 32 7.32 2.87 -12.81
N ARG A 33 7.53 2.52 -14.08
CA ARG A 33 6.70 3.00 -15.21
C ARG A 33 5.22 2.71 -15.02
N ARG A 34 4.94 1.57 -14.40
CA ARG A 34 3.58 1.10 -14.13
C ARG A 34 2.96 1.69 -12.87
N LYS A 35 3.66 2.56 -12.14
CA LYS A 35 3.11 3.19 -10.92
C LYS A 35 2.00 4.15 -11.30
N ILE A 36 0.79 3.90 -10.82
CA ILE A 36 -0.37 4.78 -11.08
C ILE A 36 -0.38 5.93 -10.08
N GLY A 37 -0.08 5.60 -8.82
CA GLY A 37 -0.10 6.55 -7.72
C GLY A 37 0.00 5.81 -6.40
N HIS A 38 -0.23 6.54 -5.31
CA HIS A 38 -0.37 5.94 -4.01
C HIS A 38 -1.31 6.74 -3.11
N ILE A 39 -1.94 6.05 -2.17
CA ILE A 39 -2.62 6.68 -1.05
C ILE A 39 -1.65 6.67 0.13
N ARG A 40 -1.54 7.81 0.81
CA ARG A 40 -0.87 7.91 2.11
C ARG A 40 -1.93 8.15 3.17
N ALA A 41 -1.93 7.34 4.23
CA ALA A 41 -2.91 7.43 5.30
C ALA A 41 -2.28 7.39 6.69
N ASP A 42 -2.94 8.06 7.63
CA ASP A 42 -2.57 8.17 9.05
C ASP A 42 -3.82 8.05 9.91
N HIS A 43 -3.72 7.41 11.07
CA HIS A 43 -4.85 7.24 11.98
C HIS A 43 -4.70 8.14 13.21
N ASP A 44 -5.67 9.01 13.47
CA ASP A 44 -5.59 10.01 14.55
C ASP A 44 -6.21 9.57 15.90
N ASN A 45 -6.52 8.27 16.04
CA ASN A 45 -7.32 7.63 17.09
C ASN A 45 -8.83 7.88 17.03
N TYR A 46 -9.32 8.53 15.97
CA TYR A 46 -10.75 8.64 15.68
C TYR A 46 -11.09 8.09 14.29
N ARG A 47 -10.27 8.40 13.29
CA ARG A 47 -10.45 7.91 11.92
C ARG A 47 -9.13 7.85 11.15
N TRP A 48 -9.18 7.14 10.03
CA TRP A 48 -8.18 7.25 8.98
C TRP A 48 -8.32 8.55 8.19
N TRP A 49 -7.21 9.26 8.06
CA TRP A 49 -7.06 10.38 7.15
C TRP A 49 -6.18 9.95 5.99
N SER A 50 -6.63 10.18 4.75
CA SER A 50 -5.88 9.81 3.56
C SER A 50 -5.64 10.99 2.61
N THR A 51 -4.57 10.88 1.83
CA THR A 51 -4.26 11.79 0.72
C THR A 51 -3.83 10.95 -0.49
N VAL A 52 -4.44 11.25 -1.64
CA VAL A 52 -4.12 10.59 -2.92
C VAL A 52 -2.98 11.34 -3.61
N TRP A 53 -1.95 10.60 -4.01
CA TRP A 53 -0.78 11.11 -4.73
C TRP A 53 -0.68 10.41 -6.09
N PRO A 54 -1.20 11.02 -7.17
CA PRO A 54 -1.07 10.47 -8.52
C PRO A 54 0.40 10.47 -8.97
N CYS A 55 0.76 9.50 -9.82
CA CYS A 55 2.08 9.40 -10.45
C CYS A 55 1.93 9.55 -11.97
N HIS A 56 1.37 8.55 -12.63
CA HIS A 56 1.04 8.59 -14.07
C HIS A 56 -0.48 8.74 -14.21
N SER A 57 -0.96 9.98 -14.18
CA SER A 57 -2.40 10.30 -14.19
C SER A 57 -3.09 9.89 -15.49
N GLU A 58 -2.35 9.76 -16.58
CA GLU A 58 -2.78 9.21 -17.86
C GLU A 58 -3.18 7.74 -17.78
N LEU A 59 -2.71 7.00 -16.77
CA LEU A 59 -3.09 5.61 -16.51
C LEU A 59 -4.37 5.51 -15.66
N VAL A 60 -4.90 6.62 -15.13
CA VAL A 60 -6.07 6.61 -14.24
C VAL A 60 -7.36 6.68 -15.07
N THR A 61 -8.22 5.66 -14.95
CA THR A 61 -9.60 5.69 -15.46
C THR A 61 -10.59 5.58 -14.28
N PRO A 62 -11.88 5.91 -14.46
CA PRO A 62 -12.85 5.83 -13.37
C PRO A 62 -12.97 4.43 -12.72
N ALA A 63 -12.84 3.37 -13.53
CA ALA A 63 -12.82 2.00 -13.02
C ALA A 63 -11.58 1.71 -12.15
N ILE A 64 -10.48 2.41 -12.40
CA ILE A 64 -9.20 2.27 -11.70
C ILE A 64 -9.26 2.94 -10.34
N THR A 65 -9.80 4.16 -10.30
CA THR A 65 -10.06 4.86 -9.04
C THR A 65 -10.97 4.01 -8.14
N MET A 66 -12.00 3.39 -8.72
CA MET A 66 -12.93 2.55 -7.96
C MET A 66 -12.27 1.33 -7.30
N GLU A 67 -11.38 0.60 -7.98
CA GLU A 67 -10.71 -0.56 -7.35
C GLU A 67 -9.75 -0.11 -6.25
N ILE A 68 -8.99 0.97 -6.46
CA ILE A 68 -8.06 1.51 -5.45
C ILE A 68 -8.84 1.95 -4.19
N ASP A 69 -9.97 2.63 -4.38
CA ASP A 69 -10.84 3.05 -3.26
C ASP A 69 -11.41 1.83 -2.53
N GLN A 70 -11.89 0.81 -3.24
CA GLN A 70 -12.39 -0.43 -2.64
C GLN A 70 -11.33 -1.16 -1.81
N VAL A 71 -10.09 -1.23 -2.32
CA VAL A 71 -8.98 -1.84 -1.58
C VAL A 71 -8.64 -1.03 -0.34
N TYR A 72 -8.60 0.30 -0.44
CA TYR A 72 -8.38 1.16 0.71
C TYR A 72 -9.47 1.01 1.77
N ASP A 73 -10.74 1.08 1.36
CA ASP A 73 -11.89 0.93 2.25
C ASP A 73 -11.86 -0.42 2.97
N ALA A 74 -11.56 -1.51 2.24
CA ALA A 74 -11.44 -2.84 2.81
C ALA A 74 -10.26 -2.96 3.80
N LEU A 75 -9.11 -2.34 3.50
CA LEU A 75 -7.97 -2.33 4.43
C LEU A 75 -8.29 -1.60 5.73
N THR A 76 -9.05 -0.51 5.66
CA THR A 76 -9.43 0.32 6.82
C THR A 76 -10.77 -0.06 7.47
N ALA A 77 -11.37 -1.18 7.05
CA ALA A 77 -12.64 -1.65 7.59
C ALA A 77 -12.53 -2.09 9.05
N ASN A 78 -13.67 -2.14 9.75
CA ASN A 78 -13.75 -2.50 11.16
C ASN A 78 -13.23 -3.91 11.49
N ASP A 79 -13.24 -4.82 10.52
CA ASP A 79 -12.71 -6.17 10.67
C ASP A 79 -11.25 -6.30 10.19
N ALA A 80 -10.63 -5.23 9.69
CA ALA A 80 -9.25 -5.20 9.19
C ALA A 80 -8.36 -4.24 10.02
N LEU A 81 -7.71 -3.26 9.39
CA LEU A 81 -6.87 -2.25 10.05
C LEU A 81 -7.78 -1.09 10.49
N ALA A 82 -8.73 -1.39 11.36
CA ALA A 82 -9.75 -0.44 11.80
C ALA A 82 -9.15 0.83 12.44
N ASP A 83 -7.99 0.68 13.08
CA ASP A 83 -7.30 1.72 13.83
C ASP A 83 -5.78 1.47 13.89
N PHE A 84 -5.07 2.32 14.64
CA PHE A 84 -3.63 2.18 14.84
C PHE A 84 -3.26 0.90 15.61
N GLU A 85 -4.06 0.48 16.59
CA GLU A 85 -3.75 -0.68 17.42
C GLU A 85 -3.83 -1.98 16.60
N THR A 86 -4.91 -2.15 15.84
CA THR A 86 -5.11 -3.28 14.92
C THR A 86 -4.00 -3.34 13.88
N LEU A 87 -3.53 -2.21 13.36
CA LEU A 87 -2.35 -2.15 12.48
C LEU A 87 -1.08 -2.65 13.17
N VAL A 88 -0.80 -2.19 14.39
CA VAL A 88 0.39 -2.61 15.16
C VAL A 88 0.33 -4.11 15.44
N GLN A 89 -0.81 -4.62 15.88
CA GLN A 89 -1.02 -6.04 16.15
C GLN A 89 -0.82 -6.88 14.90
N PHE A 90 -1.39 -6.48 13.77
CA PHE A 90 -1.20 -7.15 12.49
C PHE A 90 0.28 -7.18 12.09
N CYS A 91 0.98 -6.05 12.13
CA CYS A 91 2.41 -6.00 11.80
C CYS A 91 3.26 -6.91 12.71
N HIS A 92 3.03 -6.88 14.03
CA HIS A 92 3.78 -7.72 14.97
C HIS A 92 3.51 -9.23 14.80
N ALA A 93 2.34 -9.60 14.28
CA ALA A 93 2.02 -10.99 13.93
C ALA A 93 2.76 -11.48 12.67
N HIS A 94 3.31 -10.56 11.87
CA HIS A 94 3.99 -10.84 10.60
C HIS A 94 5.44 -10.32 10.58
N PRO A 95 6.33 -10.81 11.46
CA PRO A 95 7.74 -10.38 11.47
C PRO A 95 8.47 -10.67 10.15
N GLU A 96 8.02 -11.64 9.37
CA GLU A 96 8.53 -11.96 8.03
C GLU A 96 8.29 -10.84 7.01
N ALA A 97 7.31 -9.96 7.24
CA ALA A 97 6.99 -8.84 6.36
C ALA A 97 7.87 -7.60 6.61
N ARG A 98 8.78 -7.61 7.59
CA ARG A 98 9.63 -6.45 7.91
C ARG A 98 10.44 -6.00 6.69
N VAL A 99 10.55 -4.68 6.48
CA VAL A 99 11.32 -4.11 5.35
C VAL A 99 12.78 -4.58 5.36
N ARG A 100 13.36 -4.74 6.55
CA ARG A 100 14.69 -5.31 6.79
C ARG A 100 14.68 -6.10 8.10
N PRO A 101 15.58 -7.09 8.30
CA PRO A 101 15.62 -7.87 9.55
C PRO A 101 15.78 -7.02 10.82
N THR A 102 16.48 -5.89 10.74
CA THR A 102 16.73 -4.96 11.85
C THR A 102 15.67 -3.86 11.97
N GLU A 103 14.71 -3.78 11.04
CA GLU A 103 13.63 -2.82 11.06
C GLU A 103 12.45 -3.42 11.79
N GLU A 104 12.07 -2.84 12.93
CA GLU A 104 11.00 -3.38 13.78
C GLU A 104 9.67 -2.68 13.56
N GLN A 105 9.66 -1.55 12.85
CA GLN A 105 8.51 -0.65 12.78
C GLN A 105 7.96 -0.43 11.37
N GLU A 106 8.53 -1.09 10.37
CA GLU A 106 8.05 -1.00 9.00
C GLU A 106 7.93 -2.35 8.33
N TYR A 107 6.82 -2.54 7.63
CA TYR A 107 6.40 -3.81 7.06
C TYR A 107 5.92 -3.62 5.62
N ASN A 108 6.27 -4.55 4.74
CA ASN A 108 5.82 -4.61 3.36
C ASN A 108 4.85 -5.77 3.18
N PHE A 109 3.68 -5.44 2.66
CA PHE A 109 2.68 -6.40 2.23
C PHE A 109 2.33 -6.16 0.76
N TYR A 110 1.83 -7.21 0.12
CA TYR A 110 1.51 -7.19 -1.30
C TYR A 110 0.15 -7.81 -1.55
N LEU A 111 -0.60 -7.23 -2.49
CA LEU A 111 -1.90 -7.72 -2.90
C LEU A 111 -1.98 -7.68 -4.43
N GLU A 112 -2.42 -8.78 -5.03
CA GLU A 112 -2.78 -8.83 -6.45
C GLU A 112 -4.29 -8.61 -6.54
N GLY A 113 -4.68 -7.43 -7.00
CA GLY A 113 -6.08 -7.09 -7.27
C GLY A 113 -6.57 -7.69 -8.59
N THR A 114 -7.68 -7.17 -9.09
CA THR A 114 -8.21 -7.52 -10.42
C THR A 114 -7.41 -6.81 -11.50
N PHE A 115 -7.37 -5.47 -11.48
CA PHE A 115 -6.70 -4.66 -12.50
C PHE A 115 -5.32 -4.17 -12.04
N PHE A 116 -5.09 -4.09 -10.72
CA PHE A 116 -3.86 -3.56 -10.14
C PHE A 116 -3.12 -4.53 -9.26
N ASN A 117 -1.83 -4.26 -9.11
CA ASN A 117 -0.96 -4.81 -8.10
C ASN A 117 -0.70 -3.75 -7.04
N TYR A 118 -0.68 -4.15 -5.77
CA TYR A 118 -0.58 -3.22 -4.65
C TYR A 118 0.61 -3.56 -3.77
N TRP A 119 1.45 -2.57 -3.51
CA TRP A 119 2.45 -2.62 -2.44
C TRP A 119 1.99 -1.74 -1.29
N ILE A 120 1.73 -2.39 -0.16
CA ILE A 120 1.23 -1.78 1.07
C ILE A 120 2.40 -1.72 2.05
N ARG A 121 2.88 -0.51 2.36
CA ARG A 121 3.86 -0.31 3.43
C ARG A 121 3.12 0.16 4.68
N LEU A 122 3.26 -0.58 5.77
CA LEU A 122 2.70 -0.25 7.08
C LEU A 122 3.79 0.21 8.03
N ILE A 123 3.50 1.24 8.81
CA ILE A 123 4.43 1.86 9.75
C ILE A 123 3.80 1.92 11.15
N THR A 124 4.44 1.26 12.12
CA THR A 124 3.95 1.16 13.52
C THR A 124 4.43 2.31 14.42
N ARG A 125 5.04 3.34 13.85
CA ARG A 125 5.37 4.58 14.56
C ARG A 125 4.14 5.49 14.62
N TRP A 126 3.84 5.99 15.81
CA TRP A 126 2.69 6.87 16.03
C TRP A 126 2.79 8.14 15.17
N ARG A 127 1.72 8.46 14.41
CA ARG A 127 1.60 9.65 13.54
C ARG A 127 2.67 9.81 12.46
N ASP A 128 3.24 8.70 11.99
CA ASP A 128 4.24 8.67 10.93
C ASP A 128 3.68 8.10 9.63
N TYR A 129 2.49 8.58 9.21
CA TYR A 129 1.83 8.14 7.98
C TYR A 129 1.74 6.61 7.90
N ASN A 130 0.94 6.05 8.79
CA ASN A 130 0.92 4.62 9.10
C ASN A 130 0.70 3.67 7.92
N MET A 131 0.14 4.14 6.81
CA MET A 131 -0.08 3.32 5.61
C MET A 131 0.29 4.06 4.32
N TYR A 132 1.00 3.35 3.45
CA TYR A 132 1.17 3.71 2.05
C TYR A 132 0.62 2.59 1.17
N LEU A 133 -0.46 2.85 0.44
CA LEU A 133 -1.04 1.95 -0.56
C LEU A 133 -0.57 2.38 -1.95
N ASN A 134 0.48 1.75 -2.47
CA ASN A 134 0.98 2.01 -3.81
C ASN A 134 0.25 1.11 -4.82
N ALA A 135 -0.23 1.69 -5.92
CA ALA A 135 -0.93 0.97 -6.97
C ALA A 135 -0.10 0.93 -8.27
N PHE A 136 -0.06 -0.23 -8.90
CA PHE A 136 0.66 -0.48 -10.15
C PHE A 136 -0.25 -1.17 -11.17
N SER A 137 -0.24 -0.72 -12.42
CA SER A 137 -0.92 -1.41 -13.51
C SER A 137 -0.33 -2.80 -13.75
N LYS A 138 -1.19 -3.77 -14.05
CA LYS A 138 -0.76 -5.08 -14.54
C LYS A 138 -0.26 -4.96 -15.98
N GLY A 139 0.76 -5.76 -16.31
CA GLY A 139 1.35 -5.86 -17.64
C GLY A 139 0.65 -6.84 -18.55
#